data_AF-A0A7S2YC11-F1
#
_entry.id   AF-A0A7S2YC11-F1
#
_cell.length_a   1.000
_cell.length_b   1.000
_cell.length_c   1.000
_cell.angle_alpha   90.00
_cell.angle_beta   90.00
_cell.angle_gamma   90.00
#
_symmetry.space_group_name_H-M   'P 1'
#
loop_
_entity.id
_entity.type
_entity.pdbx_description
1 polymer ?
#
loop_
_entity_poly.entity_id
_entity_poly.type
_entity_poly.pdbx_seq_one_letter_code
_entity_poly.pdbx_strand_id
1 'polypeptide(L)'
;MTLPEAWTSFLPPLMGFYKSEYTVSYGYGFATAWTAFSLWKRGLATTTSAPLLTLHAMALVFYGVRLNLFLAIRTVLSKRIQQFNDNVEERALAKGNRFQTRAPFILSCGLLYYGLCAPIMLTSQWLASTTTTCAITKTVLQSLFGLQWFGFLLAAVGDLTKTWVKQSQQNESFLVTSGIFSLVRHPNYTGEIIGWTANAGAGMLATALLLLGGSVNSWTKTLSILGKFAAMVVGWAGILFVLLRATNGLETRQAQDYGSDPKYQPWV
;
A
#
# COMPACT_ATOMS: atom_id res chain seq x y z
N MET A 1 -12.59 24.04 -2.78
CA MET A 1 -12.21 22.61 -2.88
C MET A 1 -10.68 22.52 -2.85
N THR A 2 -10.06 22.76 -1.70
CA THR A 2 -8.68 22.30 -1.48
C THR A 2 -8.83 20.83 -1.14
N LEU A 3 -8.33 19.91 -1.97
CA LEU A 3 -8.28 18.47 -1.65
C LEU A 3 -6.93 18.21 -0.99
N PRO A 4 -6.79 18.26 0.35
CA PRO A 4 -5.49 18.01 0.97
C PRO A 4 -4.98 16.61 0.62
N GLU A 5 -5.88 15.67 0.32
CA GLU A 5 -5.55 14.30 -0.02
C GLU A 5 -4.87 14.16 -1.39
N ALA A 6 -5.16 15.06 -2.32
CA ALA A 6 -4.43 15.13 -3.59
C ALA A 6 -2.97 15.53 -3.32
N TRP A 7 -2.74 16.53 -2.47
CA TRP A 7 -1.38 16.93 -2.10
C TRP A 7 -0.62 15.80 -1.41
N THR A 8 -1.23 15.14 -0.42
CA THR A 8 -0.57 14.05 0.31
C THR A 8 -0.32 12.81 -0.54
N SER A 9 -1.05 12.62 -1.64
CA SER A 9 -0.86 11.48 -2.56
C SER A 9 0.12 11.78 -3.70
N PHE A 10 0.21 13.03 -4.15
CA PHE A 10 1.03 13.42 -5.30
C PHE A 10 2.38 14.04 -4.93
N LEU A 11 2.54 14.64 -3.75
CA LEU A 11 3.84 15.20 -3.33
C LEU A 11 4.89 14.12 -3.05
N PRO A 12 4.60 13.02 -2.33
CA PRO A 12 5.60 12.01 -2.05
C PRO A 12 6.23 11.34 -3.30
N PRO A 13 5.49 10.95 -4.35
CA PRO A 13 6.10 10.37 -5.54
C PRO A 13 7.01 11.34 -6.32
N LEU A 14 6.99 12.66 -6.06
CA LEU A 14 7.91 13.62 -6.69
C LEU A 14 9.39 13.34 -6.39
N MET A 15 9.69 12.61 -5.31
CA MET A 15 11.04 12.10 -5.04
C MET A 15 11.60 11.27 -6.21
N GLY A 16 10.71 10.74 -7.07
CA GLY A 16 11.03 10.11 -8.35
C GLY A 16 11.89 10.92 -9.30
N PHE A 17 11.80 12.25 -9.24
CA PHE A 17 12.64 13.15 -10.06
C PHE A 17 14.11 13.12 -9.62
N TYR A 18 14.37 12.86 -8.33
CA TYR A 18 15.71 12.68 -7.80
C TYR A 18 16.24 11.28 -8.17
N LYS A 19 15.51 10.22 -7.77
CA LYS A 19 15.79 8.82 -8.13
C LYS A 19 14.51 8.12 -8.54
N SER A 20 14.51 7.48 -9.70
CA SER A 20 13.28 6.96 -10.33
C SER A 20 12.53 5.95 -9.46
N GLU A 21 13.26 5.11 -8.73
CA GLU A 21 12.73 4.10 -7.83
C GLU A 21 12.06 4.70 -6.58
N TYR A 22 12.36 5.94 -6.19
CA TYR A 22 11.75 6.60 -5.03
C TYR A 22 10.25 6.82 -5.20
N THR A 23 9.78 6.92 -6.46
CA THR A 23 8.36 7.00 -6.79
C THR A 23 7.58 5.83 -6.18
N VAL A 24 8.05 4.60 -6.45
CA VAL A 24 7.38 3.33 -6.09
C VAL A 24 7.83 2.74 -4.77
N SER A 25 8.87 3.30 -4.16
CA SER A 25 9.38 2.89 -2.85
C SER A 25 8.93 3.85 -1.76
N TYR A 26 9.73 4.88 -1.47
CA TYR A 26 9.44 5.83 -0.38
C TYR A 26 8.19 6.67 -0.62
N GLY A 27 7.94 7.06 -1.88
CA GLY A 27 6.77 7.84 -2.28
C GLY A 27 5.48 7.11 -1.94
N TYR A 28 5.43 5.81 -2.19
CA TYR A 28 4.28 4.97 -1.86
C TYR A 28 3.99 4.92 -0.35
N GLY A 29 5.00 4.60 0.46
CA GLY A 29 4.83 4.51 1.91
C GLY A 29 4.50 5.86 2.54
N PHE A 30 5.12 6.96 2.08
CA PHE A 30 4.84 8.28 2.62
C PHE A 30 3.47 8.81 2.19
N ALA A 31 3.05 8.56 0.95
CA ALA A 31 1.72 8.97 0.48
C ALA A 31 0.60 8.33 1.31
N THR A 32 0.71 7.02 1.55
CA THR A 32 -0.29 6.28 2.33
C THR A 32 -0.31 6.72 3.79
N ALA A 33 0.86 6.83 4.44
CA ALA A 33 0.95 7.27 5.83
C ALA A 33 0.49 8.73 6.02
N TRP A 34 0.94 9.65 5.17
CA TRP A 34 0.62 11.07 5.31
C TRP A 34 -0.88 11.32 5.04
N THR A 35 -1.45 10.69 4.01
CA THR A 35 -2.89 10.83 3.72
C THR A 35 -3.73 10.31 4.88
N ALA A 36 -3.42 9.11 5.39
CA ALA A 36 -4.15 8.51 6.49
C ALA A 36 -4.02 9.29 7.79
N PHE A 37 -2.81 9.74 8.16
CA PHE A 37 -2.60 10.57 9.34
C PHE A 37 -3.34 11.90 9.27
N SER A 38 -3.33 12.54 8.09
CA SER A 38 -4.02 13.80 7.87
C SER A 38 -5.54 13.67 8.02
N LEU A 39 -6.11 12.59 7.48
CA LEU A 39 -7.54 12.27 7.60
C LEU A 39 -7.92 11.90 9.03
N TRP A 40 -7.09 11.13 9.73
CA TRP A 40 -7.28 10.81 11.14
C TRP A 40 -7.33 12.08 11.99
N LYS A 41 -6.31 12.95 11.88
CA LYS A 41 -6.24 14.19 12.65
C LYS A 41 -7.44 15.10 12.43
N ARG A 42 -7.91 15.25 11.18
CA ARG A 42 -9.10 16.05 10.86
C ARG A 42 -10.39 15.37 11.32
N GLY A 43 -10.51 14.07 11.11
CA GLY A 43 -11.73 13.31 11.38
C GLY A 43 -12.00 13.10 12.87
N LEU A 44 -10.98 13.11 13.73
CA LEU A 44 -11.17 13.00 15.18
C LEU A 44 -12.09 14.07 15.77
N ALA A 45 -12.12 15.27 15.19
CA ALA A 45 -12.97 16.37 15.66
C ALA A 45 -14.43 16.23 15.22
N THR A 46 -14.74 15.42 14.21
CA THR A 46 -16.05 15.38 13.55
C THR A 46 -16.68 13.99 13.51
N THR A 47 -15.96 12.95 13.95
CA THR A 47 -16.41 11.56 13.83
C THR A 47 -17.37 11.14 14.94
N THR A 48 -18.36 10.33 14.59
CA THR A 48 -19.24 9.62 15.52
C THR A 48 -18.60 8.37 16.12
N SER A 49 -17.46 7.89 15.59
CA SER A 49 -16.72 6.75 16.12
C SER A 49 -15.21 6.88 15.94
N ALA A 50 -14.58 7.61 16.87
CA ALA A 50 -13.13 7.78 16.91
C ALA A 50 -12.33 6.44 16.91
N PRO A 51 -12.77 5.36 17.59
CA PRO A 51 -12.06 4.08 17.55
C PRO A 51 -12.00 3.45 16.16
N LEU A 52 -13.10 3.49 15.39
CA LEU A 52 -13.13 2.92 14.03
C LEU A 52 -12.24 3.70 13.07
N LEU A 53 -12.32 5.03 13.13
CA LEU A 53 -11.46 5.90 12.32
C LEU A 53 -9.98 5.67 12.64
N THR A 54 -9.66 5.57 13.93
CA THR A 54 -8.29 5.33 14.40
C THR A 54 -7.79 3.97 13.93
N LEU A 55 -8.60 2.91 14.06
CA LEU A 55 -8.20 1.56 13.64
C LEU A 55 -7.88 1.49 12.14
N HIS A 56 -8.70 2.14 11.30
CA HIS A 56 -8.49 2.17 9.85
C HIS A 56 -7.27 3.03 9.47
N ALA A 57 -7.21 4.26 9.96
CA ALA A 57 -6.14 5.18 9.60
C ALA A 57 -4.77 4.69 10.10
N MET A 58 -4.70 4.15 11.32
CA MET A 58 -3.44 3.66 11.87
C MET A 58 -2.93 2.41 11.16
N ALA A 59 -3.80 1.59 10.54
CA ALA A 59 -3.36 0.49 9.69
C ALA A 59 -2.55 1.00 8.48
N LEU A 60 -3.02 2.08 7.83
CA LEU A 60 -2.35 2.70 6.69
C LEU A 60 -1.09 3.47 7.11
N VAL A 61 -1.12 4.16 8.26
CA VAL A 61 0.07 4.80 8.83
C VAL A 61 1.13 3.75 9.15
N PHE A 62 0.74 2.66 9.84
CA PHE A 62 1.61 1.53 10.11
C PHE A 62 2.23 1.00 8.82
N TYR A 63 1.41 0.68 7.81
CA TYR A 63 1.87 0.19 6.51
C TYR A 63 2.91 1.12 5.87
N GLY A 64 2.61 2.41 5.80
CA GLY A 64 3.47 3.36 5.11
C GLY A 64 4.80 3.58 5.83
N VAL A 65 4.75 3.73 7.16
CA VAL A 65 5.95 3.87 8.01
C VAL A 65 6.80 2.60 7.95
N ARG A 66 6.20 1.42 8.15
CA ARG A 66 6.95 0.15 8.13
C ARG A 66 7.58 -0.12 6.77
N LEU A 67 6.91 0.23 5.67
CA LEU A 67 7.47 0.07 4.32
C LEU A 67 8.74 0.91 4.16
N ASN A 68 8.64 2.18 4.52
CA ASN A 68 9.72 3.14 4.33
C ASN A 68 10.91 2.84 5.23
N LEU A 69 10.67 2.46 6.49
CA LEU A 69 11.72 2.03 7.40
C LEU A 69 12.41 0.76 6.88
N PHE A 70 11.64 -0.24 6.46
CA PHE A 70 12.19 -1.47 5.89
C PHE A 70 13.05 -1.20 4.65
N LEU A 71 12.56 -0.33 3.75
CA LEU A 71 13.30 0.13 2.56
C LEU A 71 14.62 0.81 2.91
N ALA A 72 14.58 1.78 3.83
CA ALA A 72 15.77 2.52 4.24
C ALA A 72 16.82 1.58 4.86
N ILE A 73 16.38 0.73 5.80
CA ILE A 73 17.24 -0.24 6.48
C ILE A 73 17.88 -1.21 5.45
N ARG A 74 17.08 -1.82 4.56
CA ARG A 74 17.64 -2.80 3.60
C ARG A 74 18.58 -2.16 2.59
N THR A 75 18.33 -0.91 2.18
CA THR A 75 19.22 -0.20 1.25
C THR A 75 20.58 0.07 1.90
N VAL A 76 20.63 0.38 3.19
CA VAL A 76 21.90 0.53 3.91
C VAL A 76 22.60 -0.82 4.13
N LEU A 77 21.84 -1.88 4.43
CA LEU A 77 22.41 -3.16 4.84
C LEU A 77 22.80 -4.10 3.68
N SER A 78 22.26 -3.94 2.47
CA SER A 78 22.55 -4.84 1.34
C SER A 78 23.20 -4.13 0.16
N LYS A 79 24.41 -4.58 -0.20
CA LYS A 79 25.12 -4.08 -1.39
C LYS A 79 24.43 -4.50 -2.69
N ARG A 80 23.84 -5.70 -2.72
CA ARG A 80 23.07 -6.18 -3.88
C ARG A 80 21.87 -5.27 -4.17
N ILE A 81 21.20 -4.78 -3.13
CA ILE A 81 20.08 -3.84 -3.29
C ILE A 81 20.56 -2.47 -3.77
N GLN A 82 21.71 -1.97 -3.30
CA GLN A 82 22.29 -0.73 -3.81
C GLN A 82 22.60 -0.84 -5.31
N GLN A 83 23.31 -1.90 -5.72
CA GLN A 83 23.61 -2.17 -7.13
C GLN A 83 22.33 -2.31 -7.99
N PHE A 84 21.30 -2.97 -7.46
CA PHE A 84 20.02 -3.07 -8.15
C PHE A 84 19.38 -1.69 -8.37
N ASN A 85 19.38 -0.82 -7.37
CA ASN A 85 18.84 0.53 -7.48
C ASN A 85 19.64 1.38 -8.46
N ASP A 86 20.96 1.28 -8.46
CA ASP A 86 21.83 2.00 -9.40
C ASP A 86 21.55 1.56 -10.84
N ASN A 87 21.43 0.25 -11.09
CA ASN A 87 21.02 -0.29 -12.40
C ASN A 87 19.62 0.16 -12.85
N VAL A 88 18.70 0.42 -11.92
CA VAL A 88 17.37 1.00 -12.24
C VAL A 88 17.53 2.45 -12.66
N GLU A 89 18.31 3.23 -11.93
CA GLU A 89 18.53 4.64 -12.23
C GLU A 89 19.30 4.85 -13.54
N GLU A 90 20.33 4.05 -13.83
CA GLU A 90 21.05 4.08 -15.11
C GLU A 90 20.09 3.86 -16.30
N ARG A 91 19.23 2.83 -16.21
CA ARG A 91 18.20 2.58 -17.22
C ARG A 91 17.18 3.69 -17.33
N ALA A 92 16.88 4.40 -16.24
CA ALA A 92 15.97 5.54 -16.25
C ALA A 92 16.62 6.75 -16.92
N LEU A 93 17.91 7.00 -16.68
CA LEU A 93 18.67 8.09 -17.30
C LEU A 93 18.89 7.86 -18.80
N ALA A 94 19.08 6.60 -19.22
CA ALA A 94 19.21 6.23 -20.63
C ALA A 94 17.97 6.58 -21.48
N LYS A 95 16.80 6.77 -20.86
CA LYS A 95 15.55 7.14 -21.56
C LYS A 95 15.47 8.63 -21.94
N GLY A 96 16.39 9.46 -21.45
CA GLY A 96 16.46 10.89 -21.78
C GLY A 96 16.13 11.81 -20.60
N ASN A 97 15.52 12.96 -20.89
CA ASN A 97 15.29 14.01 -19.90
C ASN A 97 14.43 13.50 -18.73
N ARG A 98 14.92 13.68 -17.49
CA ARG A 98 14.25 13.25 -16.26
C ARG A 98 12.81 13.76 -16.16
N PHE A 99 12.56 15.02 -16.49
CA PHE A 99 11.23 15.59 -16.33
C PHE A 99 10.23 14.94 -17.29
N GLN A 100 10.55 14.92 -18.58
CA GLN A 100 9.64 14.42 -19.62
C GLN A 100 9.39 12.91 -19.50
N THR A 101 10.43 12.13 -19.16
CA THR A 101 10.33 10.67 -19.10
C THR A 101 9.71 10.17 -17.79
N ARG A 102 9.91 10.88 -16.68
CA ARG A 102 9.45 10.44 -15.36
C ARG A 102 8.11 11.05 -14.95
N ALA A 103 7.76 12.25 -15.43
CA ALA A 103 6.52 12.90 -15.02
C ALA A 103 5.27 12.03 -15.25
N PRO A 104 5.06 11.37 -16.42
CA PRO A 104 3.89 10.52 -16.61
C PRO A 104 3.82 9.35 -15.62
N PHE A 105 4.98 8.75 -15.31
CA PHE A 105 5.09 7.65 -14.35
C PHE A 105 4.87 8.10 -12.89
N ILE A 106 5.40 9.26 -12.52
CA ILE A 106 5.21 9.86 -11.19
C ILE A 106 3.74 10.23 -10.99
N LEU A 107 3.11 10.83 -12.01
CA LEU A 107 1.69 11.18 -11.98
C LEU A 107 0.80 9.95 -11.90
N SER A 108 1.11 8.87 -12.64
CA SER A 108 0.35 7.62 -12.56
C SER A 108 0.49 6.95 -11.19
N CYS A 109 1.67 7.01 -10.56
CA CYS A 109 1.85 6.56 -9.18
C CYS A 109 1.06 7.42 -8.18
N GLY A 110 1.04 8.75 -8.35
CA GLY A 110 0.22 9.63 -7.52
C GLY A 110 -1.28 9.30 -7.59
N LEU A 111 -1.78 9.01 -8.80
CA LEU A 111 -3.16 8.53 -9.01
C LEU A 111 -3.41 7.18 -8.34
N LEU A 112 -2.48 6.23 -8.47
CA LEU A 112 -2.56 4.94 -7.79
C LEU A 112 -2.65 5.12 -6.27
N TYR A 113 -1.79 5.96 -5.68
CA TYR A 113 -1.77 6.18 -4.22
C TYR A 113 -3.00 6.92 -3.72
N TYR A 114 -3.50 7.88 -4.50
CA TYR A 114 -4.78 8.52 -4.22
C TYR A 114 -5.91 7.47 -4.20
N GLY A 115 -5.93 6.57 -5.18
CA GLY A 115 -6.88 5.46 -5.23
C GLY A 115 -6.76 4.50 -4.04
N LEU A 116 -5.54 4.14 -3.64
CA LEU A 116 -5.30 3.30 -2.45
C LEU A 116 -5.74 3.97 -1.14
N CYS A 117 -5.71 5.30 -1.08
CA CYS A 117 -6.19 6.07 0.06
C CYS A 117 -7.69 6.42 -0.03
N ALA A 118 -8.34 6.23 -1.17
CA ALA A 118 -9.75 6.56 -1.32
C ALA A 118 -10.68 5.82 -0.32
N PRO A 119 -10.42 4.55 0.08
CA PRO A 119 -11.19 3.91 1.14
C PRO A 119 -11.21 4.66 2.48
N ILE A 120 -10.07 5.20 2.95
CA ILE A 120 -10.04 5.97 4.20
C ILE A 120 -10.75 7.32 4.03
N MET A 121 -10.76 7.90 2.82
CA MET A 121 -11.56 9.10 2.52
C MET A 121 -13.07 8.82 2.60
N LEU A 122 -13.51 7.67 2.12
CA LEU A 122 -14.91 7.26 2.11
C LEU A 122 -15.39 6.88 3.53
N THR A 123 -14.63 6.06 4.23
CA THR A 123 -14.94 5.63 5.61
C THR A 123 -14.91 6.81 6.58
N SER A 124 -13.93 7.71 6.51
CA SER A 124 -13.90 8.92 7.36
C SER A 124 -15.08 9.85 7.08
N GLN A 125 -15.47 10.01 5.81
CA GLN A 125 -16.65 10.79 5.43
C GLN A 125 -17.93 10.16 5.99
N TRP A 126 -18.08 8.84 5.91
CA TRP A 126 -19.22 8.13 6.48
C TRP A 126 -19.25 8.21 8.00
N LEU A 127 -18.10 8.02 8.66
CA LEU A 127 -17.96 8.13 10.11
C LEU A 127 -18.17 9.56 10.64
N ALA A 128 -18.13 10.58 9.78
CA ALA A 128 -18.49 11.95 10.12
C ALA A 128 -19.97 12.28 9.86
N SER A 129 -20.73 11.35 9.26
CA SER A 129 -22.17 11.52 9.10
C SER A 129 -22.90 11.29 10.43
N THR A 130 -24.03 11.97 10.63
CA THR A 130 -24.86 11.88 11.85
C THR A 130 -25.63 10.56 11.96
N THR A 131 -25.39 9.60 11.06
CA THR A 131 -26.10 8.32 11.03
C THR A 131 -25.54 7.37 12.10
N THR A 132 -26.41 6.92 13.00
CA THR A 132 -26.04 5.91 13.99
C THR A 132 -25.60 4.62 13.30
N THR A 133 -24.38 4.18 13.59
CA THR A 133 -23.85 2.91 13.07
C THR A 133 -24.55 1.74 13.77
N CYS A 134 -25.27 0.90 13.01
CA CYS A 134 -25.85 -0.32 13.59
C CYS A 134 -24.74 -1.33 13.95
N ALA A 135 -25.05 -2.25 14.88
CA ALA A 135 -24.08 -3.22 15.39
C ALA A 135 -23.45 -4.07 14.28
N ILE A 136 -24.24 -4.51 13.29
CA ILE A 136 -23.77 -5.34 12.17
C ILE A 136 -22.74 -4.58 11.34
N THR A 137 -23.03 -3.33 10.95
CA THR A 137 -22.08 -2.50 10.19
C THR A 137 -20.77 -2.29 10.95
N LYS A 138 -20.85 -2.04 12.26
CA LYS A 138 -19.66 -1.90 13.11
C LYS A 138 -18.83 -3.18 13.09
N THR A 139 -19.45 -4.34 13.28
CA THR A 139 -18.75 -5.63 13.27
C THR A 139 -18.09 -5.91 11.92
N VAL A 140 -18.79 -5.65 10.81
CA VAL A 140 -18.21 -5.85 9.46
C VAL A 140 -17.00 -4.94 9.24
N LEU A 141 -17.08 -3.66 9.60
CA LEU A 141 -15.94 -2.75 9.51
C LEU A 141 -14.77 -3.18 10.40
N GLN A 142 -15.03 -3.60 11.64
CA GLN A 142 -14.00 -4.11 12.53
C GLN A 142 -13.31 -5.35 11.95
N SER A 143 -14.06 -6.28 11.35
CA SER A 143 -13.51 -7.45 10.68
C SER A 143 -12.64 -7.07 9.48
N LEU A 144 -13.09 -6.12 8.65
CA LEU A 144 -12.32 -5.62 7.51
C LEU A 144 -11.03 -4.93 7.97
N PHE A 145 -11.08 -4.07 8.99
CA PHE A 145 -9.87 -3.45 9.53
C PHE A 145 -8.96 -4.48 10.21
N GLY A 146 -9.52 -5.50 10.87
CA GLY A 146 -8.76 -6.62 11.42
C GLY A 146 -8.00 -7.39 10.34
N LEU A 147 -8.66 -7.71 9.22
CA LEU A 147 -8.02 -8.32 8.06
C LEU A 147 -6.97 -7.40 7.43
N GLN A 148 -7.22 -6.09 7.40
CA GLN A 148 -6.27 -5.11 6.92
C GLN A 148 -4.98 -5.12 7.75
N TRP A 149 -5.11 -5.06 9.07
CA TRP A 149 -4.00 -5.17 10.01
C TRP A 149 -3.26 -6.50 9.86
N PHE A 150 -4.00 -7.60 9.81
CA PHE A 150 -3.42 -8.93 9.62
C PHE A 150 -2.58 -9.00 8.35
N GLY A 151 -3.10 -8.52 7.21
CA GLY A 151 -2.35 -8.49 5.95
C GLY A 151 -1.08 -7.66 6.04
N PHE A 152 -1.16 -6.44 6.58
CA PHE A 152 0.01 -5.57 6.69
C PHE A 152 1.06 -6.07 7.69
N LEU A 153 0.64 -6.75 8.77
CA LEU A 153 1.51 -7.41 9.73
C LEU A 153 2.18 -8.64 9.12
N LEU A 154 1.43 -9.50 8.41
CA LEU A 154 1.99 -10.62 7.65
C LEU A 154 3.07 -10.12 6.69
N ALA A 155 2.81 -8.98 6.03
CA ALA A 155 3.79 -8.42 5.12
C ALA A 155 5.06 -7.96 5.84
N ALA A 156 4.91 -7.27 6.97
CA ALA A 156 6.04 -6.84 7.80
C ALA A 156 6.85 -8.04 8.33
N VAL A 157 6.18 -9.10 8.79
CA VAL A 157 6.82 -10.34 9.25
C VAL A 157 7.59 -11.00 8.12
N GLY A 158 7.02 -11.08 6.92
CA GLY A 158 7.69 -11.63 5.74
C GLY A 158 8.98 -10.88 5.40
N ASP A 159 8.90 -9.55 5.34
CA ASP A 159 10.04 -8.68 5.04
C ASP A 159 11.14 -8.77 6.12
N LEU A 160 10.77 -8.71 7.41
CA LEU A 160 11.71 -8.80 8.53
C LEU A 160 12.35 -10.18 8.63
N THR A 161 11.58 -11.26 8.47
CA THR A 161 12.09 -12.64 8.50
C THR A 161 13.12 -12.82 7.40
N LYS A 162 12.83 -12.35 6.18
CA LYS A 162 13.76 -12.47 5.04
C LYS A 162 15.08 -11.74 5.29
N THR A 163 15.01 -10.53 5.82
CA THR A 163 16.21 -9.74 6.15
C THR A 163 17.01 -10.39 7.26
N TRP A 164 16.35 -10.78 8.35
CA TRP A 164 17.00 -11.39 9.50
C TRP A 164 17.69 -12.71 9.13
N VAL A 165 17.02 -13.61 8.41
CA VAL A 165 17.63 -14.89 7.99
C VAL A 165 18.87 -14.62 7.13
N LYS A 166 18.77 -13.80 6.09
CA LYS A 166 19.92 -13.52 5.20
C LYS A 166 21.11 -12.90 5.93
N GLN A 167 20.84 -12.04 6.91
CA GLN A 167 21.90 -11.47 7.75
C GLN A 167 22.51 -12.49 8.70
N SER A 168 21.68 -13.32 9.35
CA SER A 168 22.18 -14.38 10.24
C SER A 168 23.05 -15.40 9.51
N GLN A 169 22.74 -15.66 8.24
CA GLN A 169 23.50 -16.56 7.37
C GLN A 169 24.71 -15.87 6.73
N GLN A 170 24.88 -14.56 6.93
CA GLN A 170 25.91 -13.74 6.26
C GLN A 170 25.97 -13.95 4.74
N ASN A 171 24.83 -14.24 4.12
CA ASN A 171 24.71 -14.58 2.71
C ASN A 171 23.46 -13.95 2.11
N GLU A 172 23.65 -12.88 1.33
CA GLU A 172 22.55 -12.17 0.66
C GLU A 172 21.83 -13.04 -0.40
N SER A 173 22.48 -14.10 -0.87
CA SER A 173 21.94 -15.10 -1.79
C SER A 173 21.48 -16.36 -1.05
N PHE A 174 21.21 -16.30 0.25
CA PHE A 174 20.61 -17.42 0.96
C PHE A 174 19.12 -17.59 0.58
N LEU A 175 18.72 -18.83 0.25
CA LEU A 175 17.34 -19.20 -0.03
C LEU A 175 16.57 -19.40 1.30
N VAL A 176 15.53 -18.59 1.52
CA VAL A 176 14.70 -18.65 2.73
C VAL A 176 13.44 -19.47 2.44
N THR A 177 13.36 -20.69 2.96
CA THR A 177 12.21 -21.62 2.74
C THR A 177 11.47 -22.02 4.03
N SER A 178 11.93 -21.59 5.21
CA SER A 178 11.37 -21.99 6.50
C SER A 178 10.50 -20.91 7.15
N GLY A 179 9.80 -21.28 8.23
CA GLY A 179 8.92 -20.37 8.97
C GLY A 179 7.75 -19.92 8.10
N ILE A 180 7.48 -18.62 8.04
CA ILE A 180 6.36 -18.12 7.22
C ILE A 180 6.53 -18.42 5.72
N PHE A 181 7.78 -18.55 5.25
CA PHE A 181 8.09 -18.88 3.85
C PHE A 181 7.75 -20.32 3.48
N SER A 182 7.55 -21.23 4.45
CA SER A 182 7.08 -22.58 4.15
C SER A 182 5.55 -22.66 3.96
N LEU A 183 4.81 -21.61 4.36
CA LEU A 183 3.35 -21.55 4.19
C LEU A 183 2.97 -20.78 2.93
N VAL A 184 3.66 -19.66 2.68
CA VAL A 184 3.46 -18.81 1.50
C VAL A 184 4.81 -18.34 0.98
N ARG A 185 5.03 -18.43 -0.34
CA ARG A 185 6.33 -18.11 -0.94
C ARG A 185 6.67 -16.61 -0.92
N HIS A 186 5.63 -15.76 -0.96
CA HIS A 186 5.74 -14.29 -0.94
C HIS A 186 4.88 -13.70 0.19
N PRO A 187 5.22 -13.92 1.47
CA PRO A 187 4.42 -13.44 2.59
C PRO A 187 4.20 -11.92 2.58
N ASN A 188 5.18 -11.16 2.09
CA ASN A 188 5.06 -9.72 1.88
C ASN A 188 3.94 -9.38 0.89
N TYR A 189 3.99 -9.91 -0.33
CA TYR A 189 2.98 -9.62 -1.34
C TYR A 189 1.61 -10.21 -0.99
N THR A 190 1.55 -11.41 -0.40
CA THR A 190 0.31 -11.99 0.11
C THR A 190 -0.32 -11.09 1.17
N GLY A 191 0.47 -10.61 2.13
CA GLY A 191 0.00 -9.69 3.16
C GLY A 191 -0.51 -8.38 2.59
N GLU A 192 0.18 -7.81 1.58
CA GLU A 192 -0.28 -6.62 0.89
C GLU A 192 -1.61 -6.84 0.14
N ILE A 193 -1.76 -7.96 -0.56
CA ILE A 193 -3.02 -8.30 -1.25
C ILE A 193 -4.19 -8.36 -0.25
N ILE A 194 -4.01 -9.04 0.88
CA ILE A 194 -5.02 -9.13 1.94
C ILE A 194 -5.33 -7.74 2.48
N GLY A 195 -4.30 -6.98 2.82
CA GLY A 195 -4.42 -5.64 3.41
C GLY A 195 -5.17 -4.66 2.51
N TRP A 196 -4.76 -4.56 1.25
CA TRP A 196 -5.36 -3.67 0.27
C TRP A 196 -6.76 -4.08 -0.16
N THR A 197 -7.05 -5.39 -0.20
CA THR A 197 -8.40 -5.88 -0.52
C THR A 197 -9.36 -5.62 0.62
N ALA A 198 -8.95 -5.83 1.87
CA ALA A 198 -9.77 -5.48 3.04
C ALA A 198 -10.01 -3.98 3.14
N ASN A 199 -8.99 -3.16 2.86
CA ASN A 199 -9.11 -1.71 2.76
C ASN A 199 -10.14 -1.29 1.69
N ALA A 200 -10.07 -1.86 0.48
CA ALA A 200 -11.04 -1.61 -0.57
C ALA A 200 -12.47 -2.03 -0.16
N GLY A 201 -12.62 -3.20 0.49
CA GLY A 201 -13.90 -3.65 1.02
C GLY A 201 -14.54 -2.66 2.01
N ALA A 202 -13.73 -2.05 2.89
CA ALA A 202 -14.21 -1.01 3.80
C ALA A 202 -14.69 0.25 3.05
N GLY A 203 -13.97 0.64 1.99
CA GLY A 203 -14.39 1.74 1.12
C GLY A 203 -15.68 1.43 0.34
N MET A 204 -15.85 0.20 -0.15
CA MET A 204 -17.09 -0.25 -0.81
C MET A 204 -18.28 -0.17 0.14
N LEU A 205 -18.14 -0.68 1.36
CA LEU A 205 -19.18 -0.60 2.38
C LEU A 205 -19.52 0.85 2.73
N ALA A 206 -18.50 1.69 2.99
CA ALA A 206 -18.71 3.11 3.27
C ALA A 206 -19.41 3.84 2.12
N THR A 207 -19.08 3.50 0.87
CA THR A 207 -19.75 4.06 -0.32
C THR A 207 -21.23 3.68 -0.35
N ALA A 208 -21.54 2.40 -0.18
CA ALA A 208 -22.92 1.92 -0.15
C ALA A 208 -23.72 2.62 0.95
N LEU A 209 -23.16 2.75 2.15
CA LEU A 209 -23.83 3.41 3.27
C LEU A 209 -24.02 4.91 3.06
N LEU A 210 -23.04 5.60 2.45
CA LEU A 210 -23.17 7.02 2.11
C LEU A 210 -24.27 7.27 1.09
N LEU A 211 -24.39 6.41 0.06
CA LEU A 211 -25.38 6.55 -1.00
C LEU A 211 -26.80 6.16 -0.51
N LEU A 212 -26.93 5.07 0.26
CA LEU A 212 -28.21 4.56 0.75
C LEU A 212 -28.73 5.35 1.96
N GLY A 213 -27.83 5.87 2.82
CA GLY A 213 -28.19 6.53 4.06
C GLY A 213 -28.71 7.96 3.92
N GLY A 214 -29.07 8.41 2.71
CA GLY A 214 -29.61 9.74 2.47
C GLY A 214 -28.64 10.90 2.77
N SER A 215 -27.36 10.61 3.03
CA SER A 215 -26.32 11.62 3.32
C SER A 215 -25.96 12.48 2.10
N VAL A 216 -26.64 12.27 0.98
CA VAL A 216 -26.42 12.90 -0.32
C VAL A 216 -27.55 13.89 -0.58
N ASN A 217 -27.38 15.11 -0.11
CA ASN A 217 -28.34 16.21 -0.32
C ASN A 217 -28.01 17.07 -1.56
N SER A 218 -27.00 16.69 -2.34
CA SER A 218 -26.58 17.42 -3.55
C SER A 218 -25.87 16.49 -4.54
N TRP A 219 -26.15 16.68 -5.83
CA TRP A 219 -25.47 16.04 -6.96
C TRP A 219 -23.93 16.11 -6.86
N THR A 220 -23.40 17.23 -6.37
CA THR A 220 -21.94 17.42 -6.22
C THR A 220 -21.33 16.46 -5.21
N LYS A 221 -22.04 16.13 -4.12
CA LYS A 221 -21.62 15.13 -3.13
C LYS A 221 -21.70 13.72 -3.72
N THR A 222 -22.75 13.42 -4.50
CA THR A 222 -22.87 12.15 -5.23
C THR A 222 -21.65 11.93 -6.12
N LEU A 223 -21.33 12.91 -6.96
CA LEU A 223 -20.17 12.85 -7.84
C LEU A 223 -18.85 12.69 -7.08
N SER A 224 -18.69 13.38 -5.96
CA SER A 224 -17.49 13.24 -5.12
C SER A 224 -17.34 11.81 -4.57
N ILE A 225 -18.44 11.21 -4.09
CA ILE A 225 -18.45 9.83 -3.59
C ILE A 225 -18.12 8.85 -4.72
N LEU A 226 -18.79 8.99 -5.87
CA LEU A 226 -18.57 8.13 -7.03
C LEU A 226 -17.15 8.27 -7.60
N GLY A 227 -16.59 9.47 -7.61
CA GLY A 227 -15.21 9.72 -8.02
C GLY A 227 -14.19 9.04 -7.10
N LYS A 228 -14.40 9.11 -5.77
CA LYS A 228 -13.57 8.38 -4.80
C LYS A 228 -13.74 6.87 -4.94
N PHE A 229 -14.95 6.39 -5.17
CA PHE A 229 -15.22 4.98 -5.41
C PHE A 229 -14.50 4.48 -6.67
N ALA A 230 -14.58 5.21 -7.78
CA ALA A 230 -13.87 4.88 -9.00
C ALA A 230 -12.35 4.88 -8.78
N ALA A 231 -11.82 5.91 -8.10
CA ALA A 231 -10.41 5.97 -7.73
C ALA A 231 -9.98 4.78 -6.86
N MET A 232 -10.81 4.36 -5.90
CA MET A 232 -10.58 3.17 -5.08
C MET A 232 -10.49 1.91 -5.94
N VAL A 233 -11.45 1.69 -6.84
CA VAL A 233 -11.46 0.50 -7.71
C VAL A 233 -10.22 0.45 -8.58
N VAL A 234 -9.86 1.58 -9.21
CA VAL A 234 -8.64 1.70 -10.02
C VAL A 234 -7.39 1.49 -9.16
N GLY A 235 -7.35 2.07 -7.96
CA GLY A 235 -6.25 1.94 -7.02
C GLY A 235 -6.02 0.49 -6.59
N TRP A 236 -7.09 -0.18 -6.17
CA TRP A 236 -7.08 -1.58 -5.76
C TRP A 236 -6.71 -2.52 -6.91
N ALA A 237 -7.35 -2.39 -8.08
CA ALA A 237 -6.98 -3.19 -9.25
C ALA A 237 -5.53 -2.95 -9.69
N GLY A 238 -5.09 -1.68 -9.64
CA GLY A 238 -3.73 -1.28 -9.96
C GLY A 238 -2.68 -1.91 -9.05
N ILE A 239 -2.88 -1.91 -7.72
CA ILE A 239 -1.92 -2.53 -6.81
C ILE A 239 -1.89 -4.05 -6.95
N LEU A 240 -3.04 -4.70 -7.16
CA LEU A 240 -3.08 -6.14 -7.43
C LEU A 240 -2.31 -6.49 -8.71
N PHE A 241 -2.52 -5.72 -9.78
CA PHE A 241 -1.76 -5.89 -11.03
C PHE A 241 -0.25 -5.73 -10.83
N VAL A 242 0.17 -4.69 -10.10
CA VAL A 242 1.59 -4.44 -9.80
C VAL A 242 2.19 -5.59 -9.00
N LEU A 243 1.49 -6.06 -7.95
CA LEU A 243 1.98 -7.15 -7.10
C LEU A 243 2.06 -8.46 -7.89
N LEU A 244 1.05 -8.82 -8.68
CA LEU A 244 1.08 -10.03 -9.51
C LEU A 244 2.24 -10.00 -10.52
N ARG A 245 2.45 -8.86 -11.18
CA ARG A 245 3.57 -8.69 -12.11
C ARG A 245 4.93 -8.77 -11.40
N ALA A 246 5.02 -8.20 -10.20
CA ALA A 246 6.23 -8.26 -9.38
C ALA A 246 6.51 -9.70 -8.92
N THR A 247 5.48 -10.47 -8.54
CA THR A 247 5.59 -11.90 -8.19
C THR A 247 6.17 -12.69 -9.35
N ASN A 248 5.61 -12.57 -10.57
CA ASN A 248 6.11 -13.30 -11.74
C ASN A 248 7.59 -12.99 -12.03
N GLY A 249 7.98 -11.72 -11.90
CA GLY A 249 9.38 -11.32 -12.05
C GLY A 249 10.29 -11.89 -10.96
N LEU A 250 9.81 -11.99 -9.72
CA LEU A 250 10.55 -12.62 -8.62
C LEU A 250 10.70 -14.12 -8.82
N GLU A 251 9.63 -14.81 -9.22
CA GLU A 251 9.63 -16.25 -9.51
C GLU A 251 10.67 -16.60 -10.58
N THR A 252 10.71 -15.82 -11.66
CA THR A 252 11.69 -16.02 -12.74
C THR A 252 13.12 -15.86 -12.22
N ARG A 253 13.38 -14.83 -11.40
CA ARG A 253 14.71 -14.61 -10.80
C ARG A 253 15.07 -15.69 -9.78
N GLN A 254 14.11 -16.16 -8.99
CA GLN A 254 14.34 -17.21 -8.02
C GLN A 254 14.66 -18.54 -8.71
N ALA A 255 13.98 -18.87 -9.81
CA ALA A 255 14.32 -20.03 -10.62
C ALA A 255 15.74 -19.94 -11.20
N GLN A 256 16.16 -18.74 -11.62
CA GLN A 256 17.52 -18.49 -12.13
C GLN A 256 18.58 -18.59 -11.02
N ASP A 257 18.32 -17.99 -9.86
CA ASP A 257 19.28 -17.91 -8.75
C ASP A 257 19.38 -19.23 -7.96
N TYR A 258 18.27 -19.96 -7.81
CA TYR A 258 18.13 -21.10 -6.88
C TYR A 258 17.70 -22.40 -7.55
N GLY A 259 17.54 -22.45 -8.88
CA GLY A 259 17.02 -23.63 -9.57
C GLY A 259 17.83 -24.91 -9.34
N SER A 260 19.13 -24.77 -9.05
CA SER A 260 20.05 -25.86 -8.71
C SER A 260 20.15 -26.16 -7.21
N ASP A 261 19.52 -25.35 -6.34
CA ASP A 261 19.51 -25.59 -4.89
C ASP A 261 18.57 -26.78 -4.58
N PRO A 262 19.06 -27.83 -3.88
CA PRO A 262 18.25 -29.02 -3.58
C PRO A 262 17.01 -28.71 -2.72
N LYS A 263 16.97 -27.57 -2.01
CA LYS A 263 15.81 -27.13 -1.24
C LYS A 263 14.77 -26.37 -2.06
N TYR A 264 15.11 -25.93 -3.28
CA TYR A 264 14.23 -25.08 -4.09
C TYR A 264 13.07 -25.86 -4.71
N GLN A 265 13.34 -26.99 -5.36
CA GLN A 265 12.30 -27.77 -6.05
C GLN A 265 11.19 -28.27 -5.11
N PRO A 266 11.47 -28.76 -3.88
CA PRO A 266 10.41 -29.15 -2.95
C PRO A 266 9.61 -27.98 -2.37
N TRP A 267 10.12 -26.75 -2.49
CA TRP A 267 9.53 -25.56 -1.89
C TRP A 267 8.58 -24.80 -2.84
N VAL A 268 8.77 -24.96 -4.16
CA VAL A 268 7.95 -24.31 -5.21
C VAL A 268 6.71 -25.12 -5.52
#